data_AF-A0A345HX35-F1
#
_entry.id   AF-A0A345HX35-F1
#
_cell.length_a   1.000
_cell.length_b   1.000
_cell.length_c   1.000
_cell.angle_alpha   90.00
_cell.angle_beta   90.00
_cell.angle_gamma   90.00
#
_symmetry.space_group_name_H-M   'P 1'
#
loop_
_entity.id
_entity.type
_entity.pdbx_description
1 polymer ?
#
loop_
_entity_poly.entity_id
_entity_poly.type
_entity_poly.pdbx_seq_one_letter_code
_entity_poly.pdbx_strand_id
1 'polypeptide(L)'
;MTHRGRHPVCAVAGVVSGAAMTALPGSVALTVAGLLLLGFASAPLFPLLTHTTADRVGPARADRAVGIQVAASKIGAAAVPAGLGLLVQHFGTGAWGPGLCVPAVLLAVAYGLFGGVRRP
;
A
#
# COMPACT_ATOMS: atom_id res chain seq x y z
N MET A 1 10.15 13.14 -20.51
CA MET A 1 8.88 12.67 -19.90
C MET A 1 8.97 11.28 -19.24
N THR A 2 10.16 10.77 -18.88
CA THR A 2 10.38 9.37 -18.42
C THR A 2 10.49 9.16 -16.91
N HIS A 3 10.45 10.22 -16.08
CA HIS A 3 10.68 10.09 -14.63
C HIS A 3 9.40 9.93 -13.78
N ARG A 4 8.26 10.47 -14.22
CA ARG A 4 7.04 10.58 -13.39
C ARG A 4 6.39 9.23 -13.03
N GLY A 5 6.56 8.20 -13.86
CA GLY A 5 5.96 6.87 -13.64
C GLY A 5 6.74 5.93 -12.73
N ARG A 6 8.00 6.24 -12.38
CA ARG A 6 8.88 5.31 -11.62
C ARG A 6 8.67 5.40 -10.11
N HIS A 7 8.29 6.57 -9.61
CA HIS A 7 8.11 6.83 -8.17
C HIS A 7 7.07 5.93 -7.49
N PRO A 8 5.84 5.75 -8.01
CA PRO A 8 4.85 4.87 -7.38
C PRO A 8 5.21 3.38 -7.48
N VAL A 9 5.90 2.93 -8.54
CA VAL A 9 6.37 1.54 -8.67
C VAL A 9 7.40 1.21 -7.57
N CYS A 10 8.38 2.08 -7.34
CA CYS A 10 9.37 1.90 -6.29
C CYS A 10 8.73 1.88 -4.89
N ALA A 11 7.74 2.75 -4.65
CA ALA A 11 7.00 2.77 -3.39
C ALA A 11 6.23 1.46 -3.16
N VAL A 12 5.51 0.97 -4.16
CA VAL A 12 4.78 -0.31 -4.08
C VAL A 12 5.74 -1.48 -3.85
N ALA A 13 6.87 -1.53 -4.56
CA ALA A 13 7.90 -2.53 -4.33
C ALA A 13 8.46 -2.46 -2.91
N GLY A 14 8.72 -1.25 -2.39
CA GLY A 14 9.17 -1.05 -1.01
C GLY A 14 8.16 -1.52 0.03
N VAL A 15 6.86 -1.32 -0.20
CA VAL A 15 5.80 -1.83 0.67
C VAL A 15 5.80 -3.36 0.71
N VAL A 16 5.90 -4.01 -0.45
CA VAL A 16 5.98 -5.48 -0.52
C VAL A 16 7.23 -6.01 0.17
N SER A 17 8.39 -5.40 -0.09
CA SER A 17 9.66 -5.78 0.54
C SER A 17 9.63 -5.58 2.05
N GLY A 18 9.13 -4.45 2.55
CA GLY A 18 9.03 -4.16 3.98
C GLY A 18 8.09 -5.13 4.70
N ALA A 19 6.94 -5.45 4.09
CA ALA A 19 6.03 -6.46 4.62
C ALA A 19 6.68 -7.86 4.64
N ALA A 20 7.35 -8.26 3.57
CA ALA A 20 8.06 -9.53 3.49
C ALA A 20 9.18 -9.65 4.54
N MET A 21 9.99 -8.60 4.71
CA MET A 21 11.03 -8.54 5.76
C MET A 21 10.43 -8.68 7.17
N THR A 22 9.26 -8.08 7.40
CA THR A 22 8.54 -8.18 8.69
C THR A 22 7.97 -9.59 8.92
N ALA A 23 7.60 -10.29 7.86
CA ALA A 23 7.02 -11.63 7.92
C ALA A 23 8.06 -12.76 8.05
N LEU A 24 9.31 -12.52 7.66
CA LEU A 24 10.38 -13.51 7.74
C LEU A 24 10.74 -13.82 9.20
N PRO A 25 10.90 -15.10 9.58
CA PRO A 25 11.46 -15.45 10.86
C PRO A 25 12.91 -14.94 10.95
N GLY A 26 13.21 -14.13 11.96
CA GLY A 26 14.52 -13.48 12.05
C GLY A 26 14.70 -12.68 13.33
N SER A 27 15.76 -11.87 13.36
CA SER A 27 16.07 -11.00 14.50
C SER A 27 15.06 -9.85 14.62
N VAL A 28 14.91 -9.31 15.82
CA VAL A 28 14.10 -8.10 16.08
C VAL A 28 14.55 -6.94 15.17
N ALA A 29 15.85 -6.82 14.91
CA ALA A 29 16.38 -5.80 14.01
C ALA A 29 15.84 -5.94 12.57
N LEU A 30 15.68 -7.16 12.05
CA LEU A 30 15.10 -7.40 10.74
C LEU A 30 13.63 -6.97 10.69
N THR A 31 12.84 -7.35 11.71
CA THR A 31 11.42 -6.95 11.81
C THR A 31 11.29 -5.43 11.88
N VAL A 32 12.11 -4.76 12.68
CA VAL A 32 12.11 -3.29 12.80
C VAL A 32 12.50 -2.65 11.46
N ALA A 33 13.54 -3.13 10.80
CA ALA A 33 13.93 -2.65 9.48
C ALA A 33 12.81 -2.82 8.44
N GLY A 34 12.12 -3.96 8.47
CA GLY A 34 10.95 -4.23 7.62
C GLY A 34 9.81 -3.25 7.87
N LEU A 35 9.48 -2.97 9.14
CA LEU A 35 8.45 -2.01 9.52
C LEU A 35 8.80 -0.58 9.13
N LEU A 36 10.06 -0.18 9.31
CA LEU A 36 10.56 1.13 8.89
C LEU A 36 10.48 1.29 7.37
N LEU A 37 10.92 0.28 6.62
CA LEU A 37 10.81 0.27 5.16
C LEU A 37 9.35 0.31 4.71
N LEU A 38 8.48 -0.49 5.32
CA LEU A 38 7.05 -0.53 5.02
C LEU A 38 6.40 0.85 5.24
N GLY A 39 6.66 1.47 6.40
CA GLY A 39 6.19 2.82 6.73
C GLY A 39 6.70 3.86 5.75
N PHE A 40 8.01 3.91 5.53
CA PHE A 40 8.66 4.86 4.62
C PHE A 40 8.18 4.71 3.16
N ALA A 41 8.07 3.49 2.66
CA ALA A 41 7.62 3.22 1.30
C ALA A 41 6.12 3.53 1.12
N SER A 42 5.31 3.40 2.18
CA SER A 42 3.89 3.72 2.14
C SER A 42 3.59 5.23 2.15
N ALA A 43 4.44 6.03 2.79
CA ALA A 43 4.24 7.47 2.99
C ALA A 43 3.91 8.25 1.70
N PRO A 44 4.61 8.06 0.57
CA PRO A 44 4.31 8.81 -0.65
C PRO A 44 3.09 8.31 -1.42
N LEU A 45 2.52 7.12 -1.10
CA LEU A 45 1.47 6.52 -1.92
C LEU A 45 0.20 7.38 -1.99
N PHE A 46 -0.30 7.84 -0.85
CA PHE A 46 -1.50 8.67 -0.80
C PHE A 46 -1.35 9.99 -1.59
N PRO A 47 -0.33 10.84 -1.34
CA PRO A 47 -0.16 12.08 -2.10
C PRO A 47 0.15 11.83 -3.59
N LEU A 48 0.90 10.78 -3.94
CA LEU A 48 1.16 10.45 -5.35
C LEU A 48 -0.11 10.01 -6.08
N LEU A 49 -0.94 9.17 -5.46
CA LEU A 49 -2.21 8.71 -6.06
C LEU A 49 -3.19 9.87 -6.23
N THR A 50 -3.30 10.74 -5.23
CA THR A 50 -4.13 11.96 -5.29
C THR A 50 -3.63 12.91 -6.38
N HIS A 51 -2.32 13.22 -6.42
CA HIS A 51 -1.74 14.10 -7.44
C HIS A 51 -1.98 13.58 -8.87
N THR A 52 -1.85 12.27 -9.07
CA THR A 52 -2.05 11.63 -10.39
C THR A 52 -3.52 11.34 -10.70
N THR A 53 -4.46 11.65 -9.82
CA THR A 53 -5.89 11.40 -10.09
C THR A 53 -6.42 12.30 -11.21
N ALA A 54 -6.00 13.56 -11.26
CA ALA A 54 -6.35 14.45 -12.37
C ALA A 54 -5.90 13.90 -13.74
N ASP A 55 -4.71 13.28 -13.80
CA ASP A 55 -4.20 12.64 -15.02
C ASP A 55 -5.07 11.43 -15.46
N ARG A 56 -5.74 10.75 -14.51
CA ARG A 56 -6.55 9.55 -14.78
C ARG A 56 -7.99 9.87 -15.19
N VAL A 57 -8.64 10.82 -14.51
CA VAL A 57 -10.08 11.10 -14.69
C VAL A 57 -10.37 12.48 -15.32
N GLY A 58 -9.33 13.27 -15.57
CA GLY A 58 -9.40 14.65 -16.03
C GLY A 58 -9.61 15.65 -14.88
N PRO A 59 -9.09 16.88 -15.01
CA PRO A 59 -9.10 17.87 -13.93
C PRO A 59 -10.51 18.22 -13.44
N ALA A 60 -11.49 18.31 -14.34
CA ALA A 60 -12.88 18.64 -13.99
C ALA A 60 -13.59 17.60 -13.09
N ARG A 61 -13.07 16.37 -12.98
CA ARG A 61 -13.64 15.30 -12.15
C ARG A 61 -12.73 14.89 -10.98
N ALA A 62 -11.53 15.47 -10.89
CA ALA A 62 -10.49 15.05 -9.97
C ALA A 62 -10.93 15.17 -8.52
N ASP A 63 -11.47 16.32 -8.10
CA ASP A 63 -11.85 16.56 -6.70
C ASP A 63 -12.93 15.59 -6.21
N ARG A 64 -13.94 15.33 -7.06
CA ARG A 64 -15.00 14.35 -6.75
C ARG A 64 -14.43 12.94 -6.63
N ALA A 65 -13.52 12.56 -7.52
CA ALA A 65 -12.88 11.25 -7.48
C ALA A 65 -11.99 11.10 -6.23
N VAL A 66 -11.22 12.13 -5.86
CA VAL A 66 -10.43 12.16 -4.63
C VAL A 66 -11.32 12.04 -3.39
N GLY A 67 -12.45 12.74 -3.35
CA GLY A 67 -13.42 12.62 -2.26
C GLY A 67 -13.91 11.18 -2.06
N ILE A 68 -14.26 10.49 -3.15
CA ILE A 68 -14.66 9.08 -3.13
C ILE A 68 -13.50 8.16 -2.68
N GLN A 69 -12.29 8.39 -3.21
CA GLN A 69 -11.08 7.63 -2.82
C GLN A 69 -10.77 7.78 -1.33
N VAL A 70 -10.86 8.99 -0.79
CA VAL A 70 -10.64 9.26 0.63
C VAL A 70 -11.72 8.58 1.48
N ALA A 71 -12.99 8.67 1.11
CA ALA A 71 -14.06 7.97 1.82
C ALA A 71 -13.84 6.44 1.83
N ALA A 72 -13.51 5.85 0.67
CA ALA A 72 -13.19 4.43 0.55
C ALA A 72 -11.96 4.03 1.40
N SER A 73 -10.94 4.90 1.50
CA SER A 73 -9.75 4.64 2.31
C SER A 73 -10.08 4.51 3.80
N LYS A 74 -11.15 5.16 4.30
CA LYS A 74 -11.58 5.02 5.70
C LYS A 74 -12.11 3.64 6.00
N ILE A 75 -12.79 3.02 5.04
CA ILE A 75 -13.21 1.62 5.13
C ILE A 75 -11.98 0.72 5.24
N GLY A 76 -10.98 0.92 4.37
CA GLY A 76 -9.71 0.17 4.44
C GLY A 76 -8.96 0.39 5.76
N ALA A 77 -8.90 1.63 6.25
CA ALA A 77 -8.25 1.99 7.51
C ALA A 77 -8.91 1.34 8.75
N ALA A 78 -10.19 1.00 8.67
CA ALA A 78 -10.88 0.22 9.71
C ALA A 78 -10.74 -1.29 9.49
N ALA A 79 -10.95 -1.76 8.26
CA ALA A 79 -11.01 -3.18 7.93
C ALA A 79 -9.66 -3.89 8.06
N VAL A 80 -8.55 -3.26 7.66
CA VAL A 80 -7.22 -3.90 7.70
C VAL A 80 -6.76 -4.14 9.14
N PRO A 81 -6.75 -3.15 10.06
CA PRO A 81 -6.39 -3.41 11.45
C PRO A 81 -7.35 -4.39 12.14
N ALA A 82 -8.65 -4.29 11.87
CA ALA A 82 -9.63 -5.22 12.45
C ALA A 82 -9.38 -6.67 11.98
N GLY A 83 -9.15 -6.88 10.68
CA GLY A 83 -8.82 -8.19 10.12
C GLY A 83 -7.51 -8.76 10.67
N LEU A 84 -6.47 -7.93 10.81
CA LEU A 84 -5.21 -8.34 11.45
C LEU A 84 -5.40 -8.68 12.93
N GLY A 85 -6.26 -7.93 13.64
CA GLY A 85 -6.61 -8.21 15.03
C GLY A 85 -7.28 -9.57 15.20
N LEU A 86 -8.26 -9.88 14.35
CA LEU A 86 -8.93 -11.20 14.34
C LEU A 86 -7.95 -12.33 13.97
N LEU A 87 -7.06 -12.09 12.99
CA LEU A 87 -6.04 -13.05 12.60
C LEU A 87 -5.11 -13.38 13.79
N VAL A 88 -4.63 -12.36 14.50
CA VAL A 88 -3.79 -12.53 15.69
C VAL A 88 -4.55 -13.20 16.83
N GLN A 89 -5.83 -12.88 17.02
CA GLN A 89 -6.66 -13.51 18.04
C GLN A 89 -6.80 -15.03 17.82
N HIS A 90 -6.92 -15.48 16.57
CA HIS A 90 -7.16 -16.89 16.26
C HIS A 90 -5.86 -17.70 16.09
N PHE A 91 -4.82 -17.10 15.51
CA PHE A 91 -3.56 -17.81 15.16
C PHE A 91 -2.35 -17.38 16.01
N GLY A 92 -2.55 -16.46 16.96
CA GLY A 92 -1.49 -15.91 17.80
C GLY A 92 -0.70 -14.78 17.14
N THR A 93 0.19 -14.18 17.90
CA THR A 93 0.98 -13.00 17.49
C THR A 93 1.92 -13.27 16.32
N GLY A 94 2.34 -14.53 16.12
CA GLY A 94 3.16 -14.94 14.99
C GLY A 94 2.50 -14.73 13.62
N ALA A 95 1.16 -14.67 13.56
CA ALA A 95 0.42 -14.43 12.32
C ALA A 95 0.46 -12.96 11.86
N TRP A 96 0.91 -12.02 12.71
CA TRP A 96 0.89 -10.60 12.41
C TRP A 96 1.80 -10.23 11.23
N GLY A 97 3.03 -10.74 11.21
CA GLY A 97 4.01 -10.49 10.14
C GLY A 97 3.49 -10.96 8.77
N PRO A 98 3.17 -12.26 8.60
CA PRO A 98 2.56 -12.77 7.36
C PRO A 98 1.24 -12.09 6.99
N GLY A 99 0.44 -11.70 8.00
CA GLY A 99 -0.81 -10.96 7.79
C GLY A 99 -0.61 -9.63 7.05
N LEU A 100 0.50 -8.92 7.28
CA LEU A 100 0.84 -7.68 6.59
C LEU A 100 1.17 -7.89 5.10
N CYS A 101 1.58 -9.09 4.69
CA CYS A 101 1.84 -9.38 3.28
C CYS A 101 0.56 -9.34 2.44
N VAL A 102 -0.59 -9.69 3.01
CA VAL A 102 -1.87 -9.70 2.29
C VAL A 102 -2.24 -8.32 1.72
N PRO A 103 -2.38 -7.25 2.52
CA PRO A 103 -2.67 -5.92 1.99
C PRO A 103 -1.53 -5.38 1.10
N ALA A 104 -0.28 -5.72 1.38
CA ALA A 104 0.86 -5.31 0.54
C ALA A 104 0.80 -5.91 -0.87
N VAL A 105 0.49 -7.20 -0.98
CA VAL A 105 0.32 -7.90 -2.26
C VAL A 105 -0.95 -7.41 -2.97
N LEU A 106 -2.06 -7.22 -2.25
CA LEU A 106 -3.28 -6.66 -2.83
C LEU A 106 -3.04 -5.28 -3.44
N LEU A 107 -2.29 -4.41 -2.75
CA LEU A 107 -1.88 -3.13 -3.30
C LEU A 107 -1.04 -3.30 -4.58
N ALA A 108 -0.06 -4.21 -4.57
CA ALA A 108 0.79 -4.44 -5.73
C ALA A 108 0.02 -4.98 -6.94
N VAL A 109 -0.90 -5.92 -6.72
CA VAL A 109 -1.78 -6.46 -7.76
C VAL A 109 -2.71 -5.37 -8.28
N ALA A 110 -3.38 -4.62 -7.41
CA ALA A 110 -4.25 -3.52 -7.83
C ALA A 110 -3.47 -2.47 -8.62
N TYR A 111 -2.26 -2.11 -8.17
CA TYR A 111 -1.40 -1.19 -8.89
C TYR A 111 -0.96 -1.73 -10.25
N GLY A 112 -0.64 -3.03 -10.38
CA GLY A 112 -0.31 -3.66 -11.66
C GLY A 112 -1.49 -3.66 -12.63
N LEU A 113 -2.68 -4.02 -12.14
CA LEU A 113 -3.90 -4.09 -12.95
C LEU A 113 -4.41 -2.73 -13.40
N PHE A 114 -4.40 -1.72 -12.52
CA PHE A 114 -4.99 -0.41 -12.79
C PHE A 114 -3.96 0.68 -13.13
N GLY A 115 -2.71 0.55 -12.67
CA GLY A 115 -1.62 1.48 -12.95
C GLY A 115 -0.99 1.30 -14.33
N GLY A 116 -1.10 0.11 -14.94
CA GLY A 116 -0.62 -0.18 -16.29
C GLY A 116 -1.51 0.35 -17.43
N VAL A 117 -2.72 0.86 -17.14
CA VAL A 117 -3.78 1.03 -18.15
C VAL A 117 -3.61 2.25 -19.06
N ARG A 118 -2.71 3.22 -18.80
CA ARG A 118 -2.53 4.38 -19.70
C ARG A 118 -1.09 4.85 -19.76
N ARG A 119 -0.31 4.26 -20.66
CA ARG A 119 0.85 4.93 -21.27
C ARG A 119 0.39 5.45 -22.64
N PRO A 120 0.12 6.75 -22.81
CA PRO A 120 0.30 7.37 -24.12
C PRO A 120 1.79 7.38 -24.47
#